data_AF-A0A812FUM8-F1
#
_entry.id   AF-A0A812FUM8-F1
#
_cell.length_a   1.000
_cell.length_b   1.000
_cell.length_c   1.000
_cell.angle_alpha   90.00
_cell.angle_beta   90.00
_cell.angle_gamma   90.00
#
_symmetry.space_group_name_H-M   'P 1'
#
loop_
_entity.id
_entity.type
_entity.pdbx_description
1 polymer ?
#
loop_
_entity_poly.entity_id
_entity_poly.type
_entity_poly.pdbx_seq_one_letter_code
_entity_poly.pdbx_strand_id
1 'polypeptide(L)'
;MSKAPEWQTIALSSLEFFIKNPEYKHEFGHDYIADRCGVTRMTLNRNTPYMKRYKEVREFLRGYKTVDPSQGATPIDGYKEKYEAQKEANQELTRKIEALQLRLNDCYQMLEDQGIDPEFIYPTKLKKHKEN
;
A
#
# COMPACT_ATOMS: atom_id res chain seq x y z
N MET A 1 -20.36 -7.39 -14.98
CA MET A 1 -19.52 -6.69 -13.99
C MET A 1 -20.44 -6.20 -12.87
N SER A 2 -20.25 -6.66 -11.64
CA SER A 2 -21.02 -6.17 -10.50
C SER A 2 -20.69 -4.69 -10.28
N LYS A 3 -21.70 -3.82 -10.19
CA LYS A 3 -21.48 -2.40 -9.86
C LYS A 3 -20.86 -2.33 -8.47
N ALA A 4 -19.85 -1.47 -8.30
CA ALA A 4 -19.27 -1.24 -6.98
C ALA A 4 -20.38 -0.77 -6.02
N PRO A 5 -20.37 -1.23 -4.74
CA PRO A 5 -21.30 -0.74 -3.74
C PRO A 5 -21.27 0.78 -3.63
N GLU A 6 -22.42 1.41 -3.39
CA GLU A 6 -22.54 2.87 -3.30
C GLU A 6 -21.58 3.47 -2.26
N TRP A 7 -21.46 2.82 -1.10
CA TRP A 7 -20.53 3.23 -0.04
C TRP A 7 -19.08 3.26 -0.52
N GLN A 8 -18.69 2.39 -1.45
CA GLN A 8 -17.31 2.35 -1.97
C GLN A 8 -17.02 3.59 -2.82
N THR A 9 -17.99 4.02 -3.63
CA THR A 9 -17.88 5.26 -4.43
C THR A 9 -17.76 6.48 -3.52
N ILE A 10 -18.57 6.55 -2.45
CA ILE A 10 -18.52 7.63 -1.46
C ILE A 10 -17.18 7.64 -0.72
N ALA A 11 -16.68 6.46 -0.32
CA ALA A 11 -15.40 6.32 0.37
C ALA A 11 -14.25 6.80 -0.51
N LEU A 12 -14.22 6.42 -1.79
CA LEU A 12 -13.19 6.86 -2.74
C LEU A 12 -13.27 8.37 -3.02
N SER A 13 -14.48 8.92 -3.14
CA SER A 13 -14.67 10.38 -3.28
C SER A 13 -14.17 11.14 -2.05
N SER A 14 -14.40 10.58 -0.85
CA SER A 14 -13.90 11.16 0.40
C SER A 14 -12.37 11.16 0.47
N LEU A 15 -11.71 10.12 -0.05
CA LEU A 15 -10.26 10.10 -0.18
C LEU A 15 -9.74 11.17 -1.14
N GLU A 16 -10.44 11.38 -2.25
CA GLU A 16 -10.09 12.40 -3.24
C GLU A 16 -10.26 13.82 -2.69
N PHE A 17 -11.25 14.05 -1.81
CA PHE A 17 -11.41 15.30 -1.10
C PHE A 17 -10.14 15.67 -0.31
N PHE A 18 -9.55 14.73 0.43
CA PHE A 18 -8.34 15.02 1.22
C PHE A 18 -7.10 15.28 0.36
N ILE A 19 -7.02 14.72 -0.85
CA ILE A 19 -5.94 15.05 -1.78
C ILE A 19 -6.06 16.50 -2.24
N LYS A 20 -7.29 16.94 -2.53
CA LYS A 20 -7.56 18.30 -3.01
C LYS A 20 -7.51 19.35 -1.91
N ASN A 21 -7.74 18.95 -0.66
CA ASN A 21 -7.83 19.85 0.50
C ASN A 21 -6.95 19.30 1.66
N PRO A 22 -5.60 19.33 1.53
CA PRO A 22 -4.69 18.76 2.53
C PRO A 22 -4.76 19.43 3.91
N GLU A 23 -5.29 20.65 4.00
CA GLU A 23 -5.53 21.38 5.25
C GLU A 23 -6.52 20.66 6.18
N TYR A 24 -7.41 19.82 5.63
CA TYR A 24 -8.31 18.96 6.41
C TYR A 24 -7.65 17.67 6.91
N LYS A 25 -6.33 17.52 6.78
CA LYS A 25 -5.60 16.31 7.22
C LYS A 25 -5.92 15.84 8.64
N HIS A 26 -6.24 16.75 9.55
CA HIS A 26 -6.58 16.40 10.94
C HIS A 26 -7.87 15.56 11.05
N GLU A 27 -8.79 15.68 10.09
CA GLU A 27 -10.00 14.85 10.01
C GLU A 27 -9.76 13.53 9.26
N PHE A 28 -8.60 13.38 8.61
CA PHE A 28 -8.30 12.19 7.83
C PHE A 28 -8.18 10.95 8.73
N GLY A 29 -9.11 10.02 8.57
CA GLY A 29 -9.09 8.75 9.26
C GLY A 29 -10.18 7.82 8.77
N HIS A 30 -10.06 6.54 9.12
CA HIS A 30 -11.10 5.58 8.79
C HIS A 30 -12.43 5.87 9.48
N ASP A 31 -12.40 6.48 10.67
CA ASP A 31 -13.63 6.77 11.43
C ASP A 31 -14.48 7.83 10.72
N TYR A 32 -13.85 8.89 10.17
CA TYR A 32 -14.50 9.88 9.31
C TYR A 32 -15.17 9.26 8.08
N ILE A 33 -14.45 8.37 7.40
CA ILE A 33 -14.93 7.76 6.15
C ILE A 33 -16.03 6.74 6.46
N ALA A 34 -15.89 5.97 7.55
CA ALA A 34 -16.87 4.99 8.01
C ALA A 34 -18.21 5.67 8.33
N ASP A 35 -18.17 6.80 9.04
CA ASP A 35 -19.34 7.60 9.40
C ASP A 35 -20.07 8.13 8.15
N ARG A 36 -19.34 8.80 7.23
CA ARG A 36 -19.92 9.28 5.96
C ARG A 36 -20.53 8.20 5.08
N CYS A 37 -19.98 7.00 5.14
CA CYS A 37 -20.40 5.88 4.32
C CYS A 37 -21.49 5.02 4.99
N GLY A 38 -21.80 5.26 6.27
CA GLY A 38 -22.72 4.43 7.04
C GLY A 38 -22.26 2.97 7.17
N VAL A 39 -20.95 2.73 7.18
CA VAL A 39 -20.36 1.37 7.26
C VAL A 39 -19.37 1.26 8.41
N THR A 40 -19.09 0.04 8.84
CA THR A 40 -18.06 -0.16 9.88
C THR A 40 -16.65 0.00 9.31
N ARG A 41 -15.72 0.37 10.19
CA ARG A 41 -14.28 0.38 9.89
C ARG A 41 -13.77 -0.97 9.37
N MET A 42 -14.35 -2.07 9.86
CA MET A 42 -14.01 -3.42 9.42
C MET A 42 -14.40 -3.66 7.95
N THR A 43 -15.56 -3.14 7.51
CA THR A 43 -16.00 -3.19 6.12
C THR A 43 -15.01 -2.46 5.20
N LEU A 44 -14.58 -1.26 5.60
CA LEU A 44 -13.56 -0.50 4.88
C LEU A 44 -12.24 -1.27 4.78
N ASN A 45 -11.73 -1.79 5.90
CA ASN A 45 -10.45 -2.48 5.97
C ASN A 45 -10.39 -3.76 5.13
N ARG A 46 -11.53 -4.42 4.91
CA ARG A 46 -11.64 -5.63 4.08
C ARG A 46 -11.67 -5.32 2.58
N ASN A 47 -11.88 -4.07 2.17
CA ASN A 47 -11.96 -3.69 0.77
C ASN A 47 -10.58 -3.28 0.23
N THR A 48 -9.99 -4.16 -0.58
CA THR A 48 -8.64 -3.96 -1.15
C THR A 48 -8.50 -2.67 -1.98
N PRO A 49 -9.41 -2.34 -2.92
CA PRO A 49 -9.33 -1.08 -3.67
C PRO A 49 -9.31 0.16 -2.79
N TYR A 50 -10.21 0.23 -1.81
CA TYR A 50 -10.26 1.33 -0.84
C TYR A 50 -8.97 1.40 -0.03
N MET A 51 -8.50 0.27 0.53
CA MET A 51 -7.30 0.25 1.37
C MET A 51 -6.04 0.64 0.61
N LYS A 52 -5.93 0.28 -0.67
CA LYS A 52 -4.85 0.75 -1.54
C LYS A 52 -4.88 2.26 -1.65
N ARG A 53 -6.03 2.84 -2.02
CA ARG A 53 -6.17 4.29 -2.17
C ARG A 53 -5.98 5.04 -0.85
N TYR A 54 -6.48 4.50 0.25
CA TYR A 54 -6.31 5.09 1.59
C TYR A 54 -4.84 5.21 1.96
N LYS A 55 -4.02 4.19 1.69
CA LYS A 55 -2.57 4.23 1.94
C LYS A 55 -1.88 5.30 1.10
N GLU A 56 -2.24 5.42 -0.18
CA GLU A 56 -1.71 6.47 -1.06
C GLU A 56 -2.04 7.87 -0.53
N VAL A 57 -3.30 8.12 -0.16
CA VAL A 57 -3.73 9.42 0.38
C VAL A 57 -3.05 9.72 1.72
N ARG A 58 -2.96 8.71 2.61
CA ARG A 58 -2.25 8.86 3.89
C ARG A 58 -0.80 9.28 3.68
N GLU A 59 -0.14 8.68 2.71
CA GLU A 59 1.27 8.97 2.41
C GLU A 59 1.44 10.35 1.78
N PHE A 60 0.53 10.76 0.90
CA PHE A 60 0.47 12.12 0.37
C PHE A 60 0.29 13.16 1.48
N LEU A 61 -0.69 12.94 2.37
CA LEU A 61 -0.99 13.86 3.48
C LEU A 61 0.17 13.97 4.47
N ARG A 62 1.03 12.96 4.61
CA ARG A 62 2.23 13.06 5.47
C ARG A 62 3.14 14.22 5.07
N GLY A 63 3.11 14.68 3.81
CA GLY A 63 3.86 15.84 3.34
C GLY A 63 3.30 17.19 3.76
N TYR A 64 2.21 17.24 4.52
CA TYR A 64 1.58 18.48 4.98
C TYR A 64 1.55 18.56 6.51
N LYS A 65 1.70 19.75 7.05
CA LYS A 65 1.54 20.01 8.48
C LYS A 65 0.06 19.97 8.84
N THR A 66 -0.22 19.59 10.08
CA THR A 66 -1.54 19.77 10.66
C THR A 66 -1.70 21.25 11.00
N VAL A 67 -2.62 21.93 10.33
CA VAL A 67 -2.92 23.35 10.50
C VAL A 67 -4.44 23.54 10.54
N ASP A 68 -4.87 24.71 11.01
CA ASP A 68 -6.27 25.10 10.90
C ASP A 68 -6.64 25.27 9.41
N PRO A 69 -7.79 24.75 8.92
CA PRO A 69 -8.20 24.89 7.53
C PRO A 69 -8.18 26.33 7.00
N SER A 70 -8.46 27.32 7.86
CA SER A 70 -8.44 28.74 7.49
C SER A 70 -7.06 29.25 7.07
N GLN A 71 -5.99 28.57 7.47
CA GLN A 71 -4.61 28.92 7.13
C GLN A 71 -4.14 28.31 5.80
N GLY A 72 -4.94 27.39 5.22
CA GLY A 72 -4.61 26.68 3.98
C GLY A 72 -3.52 25.62 4.13
N ALA A 73 -3.35 24.80 3.10
CA ALA A 73 -2.41 23.68 3.13
C ALA A 73 -0.96 24.16 3.31
N THR A 74 -0.30 23.69 4.38
CA THR A 74 1.09 24.02 4.68
C THR A 74 2.00 22.81 4.43
N PRO A 75 2.81 22.79 3.35
CA PRO A 75 3.75 21.70 3.08
C PRO A 75 4.83 21.57 4.16
N ILE A 76 5.39 20.36 4.28
CA ILE A 76 6.60 20.10 5.06
C ILE A 76 7.78 20.13 4.09
N ASP A 77 8.67 21.09 4.29
CA ASP A 77 9.88 21.25 3.46
C ASP A 77 10.71 19.97 3.41
N GLY A 78 11.18 19.62 2.21
CA GLY A 78 11.99 18.43 1.95
C GLY A 78 11.25 17.10 2.08
N TYR A 79 9.96 17.06 2.46
CA TYR A 79 9.22 15.79 2.53
C TYR A 79 9.08 15.14 1.16
N LYS A 80 8.75 15.94 0.13
CA LYS A 80 8.56 15.44 -1.23
C LYS A 80 9.83 14.76 -1.76
N GLU A 81 10.98 15.41 -1.60
CA GLU A 81 12.28 14.88 -2.03
C GLU A 81 12.63 13.58 -1.29
N LYS A 82 12.43 13.55 0.04
CA LYS A 82 12.64 12.33 0.84
C LYS A 82 11.71 11.19 0.40
N TYR A 83 10.45 11.53 0.09
CA TYR A 83 9.46 10.56 -0.36
C TYR A 83 9.80 9.98 -1.73
N GLU A 84 10.19 10.83 -2.69
CA GLU A 84 10.61 10.40 -4.03
C GLU A 84 11.87 9.54 -3.96
N ALA A 85 12.89 9.95 -3.18
CA ALA A 85 14.09 9.14 -2.96
C ALA A 85 13.78 7.77 -2.32
N GLN A 86 12.88 7.72 -1.34
CA GLN A 86 12.47 6.46 -0.71
C GLN A 86 11.67 5.57 -1.67
N LYS A 87 10.85 6.17 -2.54
CA LYS A 87 10.10 5.44 -3.58
C LYS A 87 11.03 4.83 -4.62
N GLU A 88 12.05 5.55 -5.06
CA GLU A 88 13.08 5.03 -5.98
C GLU A 88 13.88 3.88 -5.35
N ALA A 89 14.32 4.05 -4.09
CA ALA A 89 15.02 2.99 -3.35
C ALA A 89 14.15 1.73 -3.23
N ASN A 90 12.86 1.87 -2.96
CA ASN A 90 11.92 0.75 -2.92
C ASN A 90 11.78 0.05 -4.28
N GLN A 91 11.71 0.80 -5.38
CA GLN A 91 11.65 0.21 -6.72
C GLN A 91 12.93 -0.56 -7.06
N GLU A 92 14.09 -0.03 -6.67
CA GLU A 92 15.37 -0.72 -6.82
C GLU A 92 15.40 -2.03 -6.02
N LEU A 93 14.94 -2.01 -4.77
CA LEU A 93 14.83 -3.21 -3.94
C LEU A 93 13.87 -4.24 -4.53
N THR A 94 12.72 -3.83 -5.08
CA THR A 94 11.79 -4.75 -5.77
C THR A 94 12.48 -5.43 -6.96
N ARG A 95 13.19 -4.68 -7.81
CA ARG A 95 13.94 -5.25 -8.93
C ARG A 95 15.02 -6.23 -8.47
N LYS A 96 15.72 -5.92 -7.38
CA LYS A 96 16.73 -6.83 -6.78
C LYS A 96 16.09 -8.12 -6.28
N ILE A 97 14.92 -8.04 -5.64
CA ILE A 97 14.19 -9.23 -5.18
C ILE A 97 13.77 -10.10 -6.35
N GLU A 98 13.19 -9.53 -7.40
CA GLU A 98 12.79 -10.27 -8.61
C GLU A 98 13.98 -10.95 -9.28
N ALA A 99 15.12 -10.26 -9.38
CA ALA A 99 16.36 -10.83 -9.92
C ALA A 99 16.90 -11.98 -9.05
N LEU A 100 16.84 -11.85 -7.72
CA LEU A 100 17.26 -12.91 -6.80
C LEU A 100 16.32 -14.12 -6.86
N GLN A 101 15.02 -13.90 -7.01
CA GLN A 101 14.04 -14.99 -7.19
C GLN A 101 14.29 -15.76 -8.48
N LEU A 102 14.63 -15.06 -9.57
CA LEU A 102 14.96 -15.70 -10.84
C LEU A 102 16.24 -16.54 -10.72
N ARG A 103 17.30 -15.98 -10.13
CA ARG A 103 18.54 -16.74 -9.86
C ARG A 103 18.31 -17.95 -8.96
N LEU A 104 17.45 -17.81 -7.95
CA LEU A 104 17.10 -18.91 -7.07
C LEU A 104 16.40 -20.04 -7.85
N ASN A 105 15.49 -19.69 -8.76
CA ASN A 105 14.85 -20.67 -9.64
C ASN A 105 15.85 -21.35 -10.58
N ASP A 106 16.80 -20.60 -11.15
CA ASP A 106 17.87 -21.17 -11.99
C ASP A 106 18.70 -22.19 -11.19
N CYS A 107 19.05 -21.88 -9.94
CA CYS A 107 19.74 -22.81 -9.07
C CYS A 107 18.93 -24.08 -8.79
N TYR A 108 17.61 -23.95 -8.58
CA TYR A 108 16.74 -25.12 -8.40
C TYR A 108 16.70 -25.99 -9.65
N GLN A 109 16.58 -25.39 -10.85
CA GLN A 109 16.60 -26.14 -12.10
C GLN A 109 17.92 -26.91 -12.28
N MET A 110 19.06 -26.28 -11.99
CA MET A 110 20.36 -26.94 -12.06
C MET A 110 20.50 -28.14 -11.10
N LEU A 111 19.88 -28.06 -9.92
CA LEU A 111 19.88 -29.16 -8.94
C LEU A 111 18.99 -30.31 -9.40
N GLU A 112 17.79 -30.00 -9.91
CA GLU A 112 16.88 -30.99 -10.49
C GLU A 112 17.55 -31.71 -11.68
N ASP A 113 18.24 -30.98 -12.56
CA ASP A 113 18.96 -31.54 -13.70
C ASP A 113 20.10 -32.48 -13.27
N GLN A 114 20.64 -32.31 -12.07
CA GLN A 114 21.66 -33.20 -11.46
C GLN A 114 21.05 -34.36 -10.66
N GLY A 115 19.72 -34.50 -10.64
CA GLY A 115 19.01 -35.53 -9.89
C GLY A 115 18.99 -35.29 -8.37
N ILE A 116 19.25 -34.05 -7.93
CA ILE A 116 19.20 -33.65 -6.52
C ILE A 116 17.83 -33.01 -6.27
N ASP A 117 17.06 -33.59 -5.34
CA ASP A 117 15.79 -33.01 -4.90
C ASP A 117 16.02 -31.66 -4.19
N PRO A 118 15.51 -30.54 -4.73
CA PRO A 118 15.63 -29.23 -4.10
C PRO A 118 15.01 -29.15 -2.69
N GLU A 119 14.04 -30.02 -2.35
CA GLU A 119 13.45 -30.09 -1.01
C GLU A 119 14.46 -30.55 0.05
N PHE A 120 15.56 -31.21 -0.34
CA PHE A 120 16.62 -31.65 0.59
C PHE A 120 17.47 -30.47 1.11
N ILE A 121 17.55 -29.37 0.36
CA ILE A 121 18.40 -28.21 0.71
C ILE A 121 17.69 -27.21 1.64
N TYR A 122 16.35 -27.22 1.71
CA TYR A 122 15.57 -26.37 2.62
C TYR A 122 14.78 -27.19 3.65
N PRO A 123 15.15 -27.17 4.95
CA PRO A 123 14.37 -27.85 5.98
C PRO A 123 13.04 -27.12 6.22
N THR A 124 11.97 -27.61 5.57
CA THR A 124 10.50 -27.57 5.86
C THR A 124 9.81 -26.34 6.50
N LYS A 125 10.50 -25.29 6.95
CA LYS A 125 9.94 -24.17 7.73
C LYS A 125 9.48 -22.97 6.90
N LEU A 126 9.56 -23.02 5.56
CA LEU A 126 9.11 -21.95 4.67
C LEU A 126 7.79 -22.25 3.91
N LYS A 127 7.10 -23.37 4.22
CA LYS A 127 5.78 -23.75 3.67
C LYS A 127 4.59 -22.83 4.08
N LYS A 128 4.80 -21.52 4.29
CA LYS A 128 3.72 -20.57 4.64
C LYS A 128 3.38 -19.52 3.58
N HIS A 129 4.01 -19.55 2.39
CA HIS A 129 3.76 -18.54 1.35
C HIS A 129 3.20 -19.07 0.01
N LYS A 130 2.68 -20.29 -0.03
CA LYS A 130 1.78 -20.74 -1.09
C LYS A 130 0.66 -21.55 -0.45
N GLU A 131 -0.39 -20.85 -0.02
CA GLU A 131 -1.79 -21.32 -0.02
C GLU A 131 -2.64 -20.27 0.73
N ASN A 132 -3.25 -19.39 -0.07
CA ASN A 132 -4.68 -19.05 -0.06
C ASN A 132 -4.97 -18.09 -1.21
#